data_AF-A0A1Q6CM28-F1
#
_entry.id   AF-A0A1Q6CM28-F1
#
_cell.length_a   1.000
_cell.length_b   1.000
_cell.length_c   1.000
_cell.angle_alpha   90.00
_cell.angle_beta   90.00
_cell.angle_gamma   90.00
#
_symmetry.space_group_name_H-M   'P 1'
#
loop_
_entity.id
_entity.type
_entity.pdbx_description
1 polymer ?
#
loop_
_entity_poly.entity_id
_entity_poly.type
_entity_poly.pdbx_seq_one_letter_code
_entity_poly.pdbx_strand_id
1 'polypeptide(L)'
;MPAISLSVYVKRRTGVKLGHSDSLKNMLVRSLGANSFALFWRYWNPIWSYYLAKYIQKPSIKIMPQSCALLVTFIISGALHDSAVSLIKFTPIFFFTPWFALMACIVITTSVLNVNYAHLNRVFRMLINAGFVGLSYLITLFLEQEVMNYFDTLS
;
A
#
# COMPACT_ATOMS: atom_id res chain seq x y z
N MET A 1 -4.15 13.16 22.41
CA MET A 1 -4.46 13.99 21.21
C MET A 1 -5.77 13.50 20.61
N PRO A 2 -6.78 14.36 20.39
CA PRO A 2 -8.03 13.93 19.77
C PRO A 2 -7.76 13.32 18.39
N ALA A 3 -8.44 12.22 18.07
CA ALA A 3 -8.33 11.61 16.76
C ALA A 3 -8.80 12.62 15.71
N ILE A 4 -7.90 13.01 14.79
CA ILE A 4 -8.22 13.86 13.64
C ILE A 4 -9.39 13.20 12.90
N SER A 5 -10.43 13.96 12.54
CA SER A 5 -11.55 13.41 11.78
C SER A 5 -11.10 12.96 10.38
N LEU A 6 -11.86 12.04 9.76
CA LEU A 6 -11.60 11.56 8.40
C LEU A 6 -11.53 12.73 7.40
N SER A 7 -12.45 13.69 7.48
CA SER A 7 -12.49 14.85 6.58
C SER A 7 -11.24 15.71 6.68
N VAL A 8 -10.74 15.97 7.90
CA VAL A 8 -9.50 16.71 8.12
C VAL A 8 -8.28 15.88 7.67
N TYR A 9 -8.29 14.57 7.91
CA TYR A 9 -7.23 13.67 7.45
C TYR A 9 -7.12 13.68 5.92
N VAL A 10 -8.23 13.47 5.20
CA VAL A 10 -8.26 13.49 3.74
C VAL A 10 -7.81 14.85 3.20
N LYS A 11 -8.31 15.96 3.75
CA LYS A 11 -7.89 17.31 3.33
C LYS A 11 -6.39 17.53 3.47
N ARG A 12 -5.76 17.01 4.52
CA ARG A 12 -4.29 17.06 4.69
C ARG A 12 -3.54 16.23 3.63
N ARG A 13 -4.11 15.10 3.19
CA ARG A 13 -3.48 14.19 2.21
C ARG A 13 -3.70 14.61 0.76
N THR A 14 -4.85 15.15 0.40
CA THR A 14 -5.20 15.50 -0.99
C THR A 14 -5.19 17.01 -1.25
N GLY A 15 -5.19 17.84 -0.21
CA GLY A 15 -5.32 19.29 -0.32
C GLY A 15 -6.76 19.79 -0.48
N VAL A 16 -7.72 18.89 -0.73
CA VAL A 16 -9.14 19.22 -1.01
C VAL A 16 -10.07 18.50 -0.03
N LYS A 17 -11.31 19.00 0.11
CA LYS A 17 -12.30 18.37 0.99
C LYS A 17 -12.63 16.93 0.53
N LEU A 18 -13.07 16.10 1.46
CA LEU A 18 -13.59 14.76 1.15
C LEU A 18 -14.75 14.87 0.15
N GLY A 19 -14.75 14.03 -0.89
CA GLY A 19 -15.77 14.04 -1.95
C GLY A 19 -15.53 15.05 -3.09
N HIS A 20 -14.47 15.86 -3.03
CA HIS A 20 -14.12 16.78 -4.10
C HIS A 20 -13.61 16.03 -5.35
N SER A 21 -13.98 16.48 -6.56
CA SER A 21 -13.61 15.86 -7.84
C SER A 21 -12.10 15.72 -8.02
N ASP A 22 -11.33 16.76 -7.68
CA ASP A 22 -9.85 16.72 -7.72
C ASP A 22 -9.19 15.77 -6.69
N SER A 23 -9.94 15.14 -5.78
CA SER A 23 -9.36 14.29 -4.74
C SER A 23 -8.55 13.13 -5.33
N LEU A 24 -9.06 12.46 -6.37
CA LEU A 24 -8.37 11.37 -7.04
C LEU A 24 -7.10 11.85 -7.75
N LYS A 25 -7.21 12.92 -8.54
CA LYS A 25 -6.08 13.53 -9.24
C LYS A 25 -4.96 13.92 -8.28
N ASN A 26 -5.31 14.64 -7.20
CA ASN A 26 -4.32 15.08 -6.23
C ASN A 26 -3.70 13.93 -5.45
N MET A 27 -4.47 12.89 -5.14
CA MET A 27 -3.95 11.65 -4.55
C MET A 27 -2.89 11.03 -5.46
N LEU A 28 -3.21 10.78 -6.74
CA LEU A 28 -2.31 10.14 -7.70
C LEU A 28 -1.04 10.97 -7.95
N VAL A 29 -1.19 12.27 -8.17
CA VAL A 29 -0.04 13.17 -8.40
C VAL A 29 0.89 13.20 -7.18
N ARG A 30 0.33 13.21 -5.97
CA ARG A 30 1.12 13.25 -4.72
C ARG A 30 1.74 11.90 -4.38
N SER A 31 1.02 10.80 -4.57
CA SER A 31 1.54 9.46 -4.28
C SER A 31 2.66 9.11 -5.25
N LEU A 32 2.41 9.17 -6.56
CA LEU A 32 3.42 8.84 -7.56
C LEU A 32 4.59 9.82 -7.52
N GLY A 33 4.32 11.11 -7.30
CA GLY A 33 5.35 12.14 -7.17
C GLY A 33 6.05 12.20 -5.80
N ALA A 34 5.81 11.25 -4.90
CA ALA A 34 6.39 11.23 -3.55
C ALA A 34 7.93 11.10 -3.60
N ASN A 35 8.62 11.51 -2.54
CA ASN A 35 10.09 11.49 -2.45
C ASN A 35 10.66 10.16 -1.94
N SER A 36 9.80 9.27 -1.45
CA SER A 36 10.14 7.95 -0.96
C SER A 36 8.92 7.03 -1.06
N PHE A 37 9.14 5.73 -1.08
CA PHE A 37 8.05 4.76 -1.20
C PHE A 37 7.16 4.73 0.05
N ALA A 38 7.72 4.98 1.24
CA ALA A 38 6.92 5.20 2.44
C ALA A 38 5.97 6.40 2.31
N LEU A 39 6.42 7.47 1.66
CA LEU A 39 5.60 8.66 1.44
C LEU A 39 4.53 8.45 0.35
N PHE A 40 4.80 7.59 -0.65
CA PHE A 40 3.78 7.14 -1.61
C PHE A 40 2.56 6.60 -0.89
N TRP A 41 2.74 5.65 0.03
CA TRP A 41 1.65 5.02 0.78
C TRP A 41 0.94 5.97 1.74
N ARG A 42 1.63 7.02 2.20
CA ARG A 42 1.01 8.07 3.01
C ARG A 42 -0.05 8.86 2.24
N TYR A 43 0.14 9.03 0.93
CA TYR A 43 -0.81 9.72 0.05
C TYR A 43 -1.78 8.77 -0.64
N TRP A 44 -1.37 7.53 -0.93
CA TRP A 44 -2.21 6.54 -1.57
C TRP A 44 -3.44 6.21 -0.72
N ASN A 45 -4.60 6.27 -1.36
CA ASN A 45 -5.93 6.02 -0.79
C ASN A 45 -6.10 6.52 0.67
N PRO A 46 -6.26 7.85 0.88
CA PRO A 46 -6.30 8.44 2.21
C PRO A 46 -7.41 7.91 3.11
N ILE A 47 -8.57 7.52 2.54
CA ILE A 47 -9.69 6.97 3.31
C ILE A 47 -9.32 5.59 3.85
N TRP A 48 -8.80 4.72 2.98
CA TRP A 48 -8.33 3.40 3.37
C TRP A 48 -7.21 3.46 4.41
N SER A 49 -6.20 4.29 4.13
CA SER A 49 -5.07 4.53 5.03
C SER A 49 -5.50 5.09 6.40
N TYR A 50 -6.58 5.89 6.46
CA TYR A 50 -7.12 6.38 7.73
C TYR A 50 -7.65 5.24 8.60
N TYR A 51 -8.44 4.34 8.02
CA TYR A 51 -9.04 3.23 8.76
C TYR A 51 -8.01 2.18 9.17
N LEU A 52 -7.09 1.82 8.27
CA LEU A 52 -5.97 0.94 8.60
C LEU A 52 -5.12 1.51 9.72
N ALA A 53 -4.78 2.80 9.66
CA ALA A 53 -4.00 3.43 10.72
C ALA A 53 -4.76 3.44 12.06
N LYS A 54 -6.08 3.67 12.04
CA LYS A 54 -6.90 3.74 13.26
C LYS A 54 -7.10 2.38 13.92
N TYR A 55 -7.45 1.35 13.14
CA TYR A 55 -7.91 0.06 13.67
C TYR A 55 -6.87 -1.04 13.63
N ILE A 56 -5.86 -0.94 12.76
CA ILE A 56 -4.85 -1.99 12.61
C ILE A 56 -3.50 -1.48 13.12
N GLN A 57 -2.93 -0.48 12.45
CA GLN A 57 -1.54 -0.09 12.71
C GLN A 57 -1.32 0.47 14.12
N LYS A 58 -2.17 1.39 14.59
CA LYS A 58 -2.02 1.99 15.93
C LYS A 58 -2.16 0.97 17.06
N PRO A 59 -3.16 0.07 17.05
CA PRO A 59 -3.18 -1.06 17.99
C PRO A 59 -1.93 -1.93 17.90
N SER A 60 -1.49 -2.30 16.69
CA SER A 60 -0.32 -3.16 16.51
C SER A 60 0.97 -2.54 17.07
N ILE A 61 1.20 -1.23 16.88
CA ILE A 61 2.41 -0.56 17.41
C ILE A 61 2.51 -0.66 18.95
N LYS A 62 1.39 -0.85 19.67
CA LYS A 62 1.42 -1.02 21.13
C LYS A 62 2.00 -2.36 21.58
N ILE A 63 2.06 -3.35 20.69
CA ILE A 63 2.46 -4.73 21.00
C ILE A 63 3.69 -5.19 20.22
N MET A 64 4.09 -4.49 19.15
CA MET A 64 5.22 -4.87 18.31
C MET A 64 5.97 -3.66 17.72
N PRO A 65 7.22 -3.83 17.24
CA PRO A 65 7.97 -2.75 16.59
C PRO A 65 7.24 -2.17 15.38
N GLN A 66 7.54 -0.91 15.06
CA GLN A 66 6.87 -0.16 13.98
C GLN A 66 6.92 -0.86 12.62
N SER A 67 8.05 -1.49 12.27
CA SER A 67 8.20 -2.23 11.00
C SER A 67 7.29 -3.46 10.93
N CYS A 68 7.19 -4.21 12.03
CA CYS A 68 6.28 -5.36 12.14
C CYS A 68 4.82 -4.91 12.05
N ALA A 69 4.45 -3.83 12.73
CA ALA A 69 3.11 -3.28 12.68
C ALA A 69 2.75 -2.80 11.26
N LEU A 70 3.71 -2.23 10.52
CA LEU A 70 3.53 -1.86 9.12
C LEU A 70 3.28 -3.09 8.24
N LEU A 71 4.11 -4.14 8.37
CA LEU A 71 3.94 -5.39 7.63
C LEU A 71 2.56 -6.00 7.87
N VAL A 72 2.15 -6.13 9.14
CA VAL A 72 0.82 -6.63 9.53
C VAL A 72 -0.29 -5.78 8.90
N THR A 73 -0.13 -4.46 8.87
CA THR A 73 -1.12 -3.55 8.27
C THR A 73 -1.28 -3.80 6.77
N PHE A 74 -0.19 -4.04 6.05
CA PHE A 74 -0.23 -4.38 4.63
C PHE A 74 -0.83 -5.76 4.37
N ILE A 75 -0.47 -6.78 5.16
CA ILE A 75 -1.04 -8.12 5.05
C ILE A 75 -2.56 -8.08 5.24
N ILE A 76 -3.03 -7.40 6.30
CA ILE A 76 -4.48 -7.24 6.55
C ILE A 76 -5.14 -6.46 5.40
N SER A 77 -4.47 -5.41 4.89
CA SER A 77 -4.97 -4.70 3.71
C SER A 77 -5.13 -5.62 2.51
N GLY A 78 -4.12 -6.44 2.19
CA GLY A 78 -4.17 -7.41 1.10
C GLY A 78 -5.28 -8.44 1.28
N ALA A 79 -5.40 -9.01 2.48
CA ALA A 79 -6.45 -9.99 2.82
C ALA A 79 -7.86 -9.42 2.66
N LEU A 80 -8.07 -8.14 3.00
CA LEU A 80 -9.34 -7.46 2.76
C LEU A 80 -9.64 -7.26 1.27
N HIS A 81 -8.62 -7.03 0.43
CA HIS A 81 -8.79 -6.93 -1.02
C HIS A 81 -9.12 -8.31 -1.62
N ASP A 82 -8.37 -9.35 -1.24
CA ASP A 82 -8.64 -10.73 -1.63
C ASP A 82 -10.08 -11.11 -1.27
N SER A 83 -10.49 -10.88 -0.02
CA SER A 83 -11.87 -11.14 0.44
C SER A 83 -12.91 -10.39 -0.39
N ALA A 84 -12.70 -9.09 -0.65
CA ALA A 84 -13.65 -8.29 -1.41
C ALA A 84 -13.79 -8.77 -2.87
N VAL A 85 -12.67 -9.07 -3.54
CA VAL A 85 -12.71 -9.55 -4.92
C VAL A 85 -13.26 -10.97 -4.99
N SER A 86 -12.93 -11.84 -4.02
CA SER A 86 -13.51 -13.17 -3.91
C SER A 86 -15.02 -13.17 -3.74
N LEU A 87 -15.56 -12.27 -2.92
CA LEU A 87 -17.01 -12.11 -2.75
C LEU A 87 -17.69 -11.65 -4.05
N ILE A 88 -17.05 -10.78 -4.83
CA ILE A 88 -17.61 -10.29 -6.10
C ILE A 88 -17.53 -11.37 -7.19
N LYS A 89 -16.43 -12.11 -7.27
CA LYS A 89 -16.21 -13.14 -8.29
C LYS A 89 -16.75 -14.51 -7.92
N PHE A 90 -17.17 -14.71 -6.67
CA PHE A 90 -17.53 -16.00 -6.09
C PHE A 90 -16.44 -17.07 -6.25
N THR A 91 -15.17 -16.66 -6.26
CA THR A 91 -14.01 -17.54 -6.35
C THR A 91 -12.94 -17.15 -5.32
N PRO A 92 -12.27 -18.10 -4.66
CA PRO A 92 -11.18 -17.78 -3.76
C PRO A 92 -10.02 -17.15 -4.54
N ILE A 93 -9.52 -16.01 -4.05
CA ILE A 93 -8.40 -15.26 -4.62
C ILE A 93 -7.41 -15.00 -3.49
N PHE A 94 -6.14 -15.20 -3.76
CA PHE A 94 -5.06 -15.00 -2.79
C PHE A 94 -3.87 -14.26 -3.41
N PHE A 95 -4.16 -13.23 -4.21
CA PHE A 95 -3.14 -12.49 -4.95
C PHE A 95 -2.70 -11.21 -4.20
N PHE A 96 -3.67 -10.47 -3.64
CA PHE A 96 -3.38 -9.17 -3.03
C PHE A 96 -2.62 -9.31 -1.72
N THR A 97 -2.84 -10.38 -0.95
CA THR A 97 -2.12 -10.64 0.31
C THR A 97 -0.59 -10.77 0.10
N PRO A 98 -0.08 -11.69 -0.73
CA PRO A 98 1.37 -11.79 -0.96
C PRO A 98 1.93 -10.53 -1.63
N TRP A 99 1.18 -9.90 -2.54
CA TRP A 99 1.62 -8.65 -3.18
C TRP A 99 1.79 -7.49 -2.19
N PHE A 100 0.82 -7.28 -1.29
CA PHE A 100 0.92 -6.24 -0.27
C PHE A 100 2.02 -6.56 0.75
N ALA A 101 2.23 -7.82 1.11
CA ALA A 101 3.34 -8.23 1.96
C ALA A 101 4.70 -7.85 1.33
N LEU A 102 4.88 -8.13 0.03
CA LEU A 102 6.07 -7.75 -0.71
C LEU A 102 6.26 -6.23 -0.74
N MET A 103 5.19 -5.47 -1.01
CA MET A 103 5.24 -4.00 -0.97
C MET A 103 5.61 -3.47 0.42
N ALA A 104 5.12 -4.07 1.51
CA ALA A 104 5.54 -3.73 2.86
C ALA A 104 7.04 -3.97 3.08
N CYS A 105 7.58 -5.10 2.63
CA CYS A 105 9.00 -5.37 2.69
C CYS A 105 9.81 -4.28 1.96
N ILE A 106 9.39 -3.87 0.76
CA ILE A 106 10.04 -2.78 0.02
C ILE A 106 9.97 -1.47 0.81
N VAL A 107 8.82 -1.13 1.39
CA VAL A 107 8.68 0.09 2.23
C VAL A 107 9.61 0.04 3.43
N ILE A 108 9.67 -1.08 4.15
CA ILE A 108 10.53 -1.25 5.33
C ILE A 108 11.99 -1.12 4.93
N THR A 109 12.44 -1.87 3.92
CA THR A 109 13.82 -1.86 3.44
C THR A 109 14.23 -0.46 2.98
N THR A 110 13.43 0.20 2.14
CA THR A 110 13.72 1.55 1.67
C THR A 110 13.72 2.59 2.81
N SER A 111 12.91 2.39 3.85
CA SER A 111 12.89 3.27 5.03
C SER A 111 14.13 3.07 5.91
N VAL A 112 14.54 1.81 6.14
CA VAL A 112 15.74 1.48 6.92
C VAL A 112 17.01 1.99 6.21
N LEU A 113 17.06 1.87 4.89
CA LEU A 113 18.17 2.38 4.06
C LEU A 113 18.09 3.91 3.84
N ASN A 114 17.10 4.60 4.41
CA ASN A 114 16.87 6.04 4.23
C ASN A 114 16.82 6.47 2.74
N VAL A 115 16.26 5.62 1.88
CA VAL A 115 16.16 5.90 0.44
C VAL A 115 15.25 7.11 0.22
N ASN A 116 15.83 8.17 -0.31
CA ASN A 116 15.14 9.40 -0.65
C ASN A 116 15.64 9.91 -2.00
N TYR A 117 14.71 10.13 -2.92
CA TYR A 117 14.97 10.57 -4.28
C TYR A 117 14.32 11.93 -4.56
N ALA A 118 14.22 12.79 -3.54
CA ALA A 118 13.73 14.16 -3.64
C ALA A 118 14.53 15.05 -4.60
N HIS A 119 15.81 14.74 -4.80
CA HIS A 119 16.69 15.46 -5.72
C HIS A 119 16.33 15.22 -7.20
N LEU A 120 15.57 14.17 -7.50
CA LEU A 120 15.11 13.88 -8.85
C LEU A 120 13.87 14.70 -9.23
N ASN A 121 13.74 14.98 -10.52
CA ASN A 121 12.54 15.63 -11.03
C ASN A 121 11.28 14.77 -10.80
N ARG A 122 10.10 15.38 -10.90
CA ARG A 122 8.83 14.70 -10.59
C ARG A 122 8.58 13.45 -11.44
N VAL A 123 8.97 13.46 -12.72
CA VAL A 123 8.74 12.33 -13.64
C VAL A 123 9.55 11.11 -13.18
N PHE A 124 10.83 11.27 -12.86
CA PHE A 124 11.64 10.17 -12.34
C PHE A 124 11.09 9.63 -11.02
N ARG A 125 10.59 10.49 -10.13
CA ARG A 125 9.92 10.06 -8.88
C ARG A 125 8.68 9.21 -9.15
N MET A 126 7.87 9.61 -10.14
CA MET A 126 6.71 8.85 -10.58
C MET A 126 7.11 7.49 -11.14
N LEU A 127 8.15 7.44 -11.97
CA LEU A 127 8.66 6.18 -12.54
C LEU A 127 9.20 5.25 -11.45
N ILE A 128 9.93 5.77 -10.44
CA ILE A 128 10.45 4.96 -9.34
C ILE A 128 9.29 4.37 -8.51
N ASN A 129 8.32 5.19 -8.09
CA ASN A 129 7.19 4.72 -7.31
C ASN A 129 6.31 3.73 -8.09
N ALA A 130 6.00 4.04 -9.36
CA ALA A 130 5.29 3.12 -10.24
C ALA A 130 6.09 1.83 -10.48
N GLY A 131 7.41 1.94 -10.59
CA GLY A 131 8.33 0.83 -10.74
C GLY A 131 8.30 -0.12 -9.54
N PHE A 132 8.30 0.38 -8.30
CA PHE A 132 8.15 -0.47 -7.13
C PHE A 132 6.81 -1.23 -7.12
N VAL A 133 5.71 -0.55 -7.47
CA VAL A 133 4.38 -1.17 -7.55
C VAL A 133 4.34 -2.21 -8.68
N GLY A 134 4.82 -1.86 -9.88
CA GLY A 134 4.81 -2.74 -11.04
C GLY A 134 5.74 -3.95 -10.88
N LEU A 135 6.96 -3.75 -10.38
CA LEU A 135 7.91 -4.83 -10.17
C LEU A 135 7.43 -5.81 -9.08
N SER A 136 6.89 -5.30 -7.97
CA SER A 136 6.30 -6.18 -6.95
C SER A 136 5.09 -6.96 -7.47
N TYR A 137 4.28 -6.35 -8.34
CA TYR A 137 3.17 -7.04 -9.01
C TYR A 137 3.67 -8.17 -9.91
N LEU A 138 4.67 -7.90 -10.76
CA LEU A 138 5.27 -8.90 -11.65
C LEU A 138 5.92 -10.06 -10.87
N ILE A 139 6.62 -9.76 -9.78
CA ILE A 139 7.19 -10.78 -8.90
C ILE A 139 6.08 -11.64 -8.30
N THR A 140 4.98 -11.03 -7.85
CA THR A 140 3.87 -11.79 -7.26
C THR A 140 3.20 -12.68 -8.28
N LEU A 141 2.98 -12.20 -9.51
CA LEU A 141 2.45 -13.01 -10.61
C LEU A 141 3.34 -14.21 -10.93
N PHE A 142 4.65 -13.99 -11.00
CA PHE A 142 5.60 -15.08 -11.22
C PHE A 142 5.51 -16.13 -10.11
N LEU A 143 5.50 -15.70 -8.85
CA LEU A 143 5.37 -16.62 -7.71
C LEU A 143 4.04 -17.38 -7.70
N GLU A 144 2.93 -16.72 -8.03
CA GLU A 144 1.62 -17.37 -8.14
C GLU A 144 1.64 -18.46 -9.22
N GLN A 145 2.22 -18.17 -10.39
CA GLN A 145 2.35 -19.15 -11.47
C GLN A 145 3.19 -20.36 -11.06
N GLU A 146 4.35 -20.15 -10.42
CA GLU A 146 5.20 -21.24 -9.94
C GLU A 146 4.51 -22.11 -8.88
N VAL A 147 3.74 -21.50 -7.98
CA VAL A 147 2.95 -22.23 -6.98
C VAL A 147 1.89 -23.09 -7.65
N MET A 148 1.15 -22.55 -8.63
CA MET A 148 0.15 -23.30 -9.38
C MET A 148 0.78 -24.46 -10.15
N ASN A 149 1.89 -24.22 -10.85
CA ASN A 149 2.63 -25.26 -11.56
C ASN A 149 3.06 -26.39 -10.62
N TYR A 150 3.55 -26.07 -9.41
CA TYR A 150 3.95 -27.06 -8.42
C TYR A 150 2.78 -27.97 -8.00
N PHE A 151 1.60 -27.40 -7.76
CA PHE A 151 0.41 -28.18 -7.41
C PHE A 151 -0.07 -29.06 -8.56
N ASP A 152 -0.01 -28.58 -9.81
CA ASP A 152 -0.36 -29.38 -11.00
C ASP A 152 0.59 -30.58 -11.19
N THR A 153 1.87 -30.48 -10.78
CA THR A 153 2.79 -31.63 -10.83
C THR A 153 2.52 -32.69 -9.76
N LEU A 154 1.72 -32.38 -8.73
CA LEU A 154 1.39 -33.30 -7.63
C LEU A 154 0.03 -34.01 -7.82
N SER A 155 -0.76 -33.61 -8.82
CA SER A 155 -2.06 -34.21 -9.19
C SER A 155 -1.95 -35.22 -10.32
#